data_AF-A0A0D2AAI1-F1
#
_entry.id   AF-A0A0D2AAI1-F1
#
_cell.length_a   1.000
_cell.length_b   1.000
_cell.length_c   1.000
_cell.angle_alpha   90.00
_cell.angle_beta   90.00
_cell.angle_gamma   90.00
#
_symmetry.space_group_name_H-M   'P 1'
#
loop_
_entity.id
_entity.type
_entity.pdbx_description
1 polymer ?
#
loop_
_entity_poly.entity_id
_entity_poly.type
_entity_poly.pdbx_seq_one_letter_code
_entity_poly.pdbx_strand_id
1 'polypeptide(L)'
;MPHKHKRRKTSDDAAFDLPPTTLAKALPVKNATAKPTEGKHHISQQKKKKNKEQAYQDDTPRAFKQLMQLRKTGKGYKGLDDGPQKRQAQQKAGDKRKRNQDDQEPEDRPSEEAESKPELKIRPGERLSDYAARVDRALPVAGLITKNNKVEGMREQRKTRHEKKLQRLVNNWKAEEARRIEKAEEEWDEVEEEIDEQKAMWEAHAPTSRKKAKRKGNDDDPWAELKKKRDKPKGVFDVAQAPPQFTKVPKAFKIRDGAGVKVDNVPNVGSLRRQEILSETRQDVINRYRQMMQAKRGEA
;
A
#
# COMPACT_ATOMS: atom_id res chain seq x y z
N MET A 1 -34.28 16.61 -25.63
CA MET A 1 -32.83 16.86 -25.47
C MET A 1 -32.59 17.63 -24.17
N PRO A 2 -31.69 17.18 -23.28
CA PRO A 2 -31.49 17.86 -22.00
C PRO A 2 -30.85 19.25 -22.23
N HIS A 3 -31.49 20.28 -21.72
CA HIS A 3 -31.01 21.66 -21.81
C HIS A 3 -29.74 21.86 -20.96
N LYS A 4 -28.71 22.46 -21.58
CA LYS A 4 -27.40 22.68 -20.96
C LYS A 4 -27.45 24.00 -20.17
N HIS A 5 -27.40 23.93 -18.85
CA HIS A 5 -27.29 25.13 -18.01
C HIS A 5 -25.93 25.83 -18.26
N LYS A 6 -25.97 27.09 -18.74
CA LYS A 6 -24.80 27.96 -18.80
C LYS A 6 -24.60 28.62 -17.42
N ARG A 7 -23.40 28.48 -16.83
CA ARG A 7 -23.05 29.17 -15.59
C ARG A 7 -23.04 30.68 -15.85
N ARG A 8 -23.62 31.47 -14.95
CA ARG A 8 -23.54 32.93 -14.99
C ARG A 8 -22.06 33.35 -14.96
N LYS A 9 -21.61 34.11 -15.96
CA LYS A 9 -20.30 34.79 -15.94
C LYS A 9 -20.37 35.87 -14.86
N THR A 10 -19.86 35.56 -13.67
CA THR A 10 -19.67 36.53 -12.57
C THR A 10 -18.19 36.62 -12.21
N SER A 11 -17.30 36.35 -13.15
CA SER A 11 -15.87 36.36 -12.94
C SER A 11 -15.25 37.11 -14.11
N ASP A 12 -14.59 38.23 -13.81
CA ASP A 12 -13.91 39.06 -14.78
C ASP A 12 -12.78 38.23 -15.42
N ASP A 13 -12.90 37.93 -16.72
CA ASP A 13 -11.92 37.13 -17.47
C ASP A 13 -10.52 37.78 -17.43
N ALA A 14 -10.45 39.10 -17.21
CA ALA A 14 -9.22 39.88 -17.02
C ALA A 14 -8.43 39.53 -15.74
N ALA A 15 -9.03 38.84 -14.77
CA ALA A 15 -8.32 38.38 -13.57
C ALA A 15 -7.49 37.10 -13.80
N PHE A 16 -7.71 36.40 -14.93
CA PHE A 16 -7.09 35.12 -15.24
C PHE A 16 -6.09 35.18 -16.40
N ASP A 17 -6.20 36.17 -17.30
CA ASP A 17 -5.24 36.42 -18.38
C ASP A 17 -4.13 37.40 -17.95
N LEU A 18 -3.31 36.98 -16.99
CA LEU A 18 -2.14 37.74 -16.56
C LEU A 18 -0.90 37.33 -17.39
N PRO A 19 -0.07 38.29 -17.86
CA PRO A 19 1.19 37.97 -18.54
C PRO A 19 2.12 37.16 -17.62
N PRO A 20 3.07 36.38 -18.16
CA PRO A 20 3.93 35.48 -17.38
C PRO A 20 4.82 36.17 -16.34
N THR A 21 4.90 37.51 -16.37
CA THR A 21 5.65 38.33 -15.42
C THR A 21 4.83 38.75 -14.19
N THR A 22 3.50 38.60 -14.19
CA THR A 22 2.63 39.02 -13.10
C THR A 22 2.00 37.80 -12.40
N LEU A 23 2.20 37.73 -11.09
CA LEU A 23 1.64 36.65 -10.26
C LEU A 23 0.18 36.95 -9.91
N ALA A 24 -0.72 35.98 -10.15
CA ALA A 24 -2.12 36.10 -9.78
C ALA A 24 -2.31 36.24 -8.26
N LYS A 25 -3.26 37.09 -7.85
CA LYS A 25 -3.67 37.18 -6.44
C LYS A 25 -4.31 35.86 -6.02
N ALA A 26 -3.89 35.32 -4.87
CA ALA A 26 -4.47 34.10 -4.33
C ALA A 26 -5.98 34.26 -4.13
N LEU A 27 -6.75 33.25 -4.50
CA LEU A 27 -8.20 33.22 -4.24
C LEU A 27 -8.45 33.42 -2.74
N PRO A 28 -9.47 34.20 -2.36
CA PRO A 28 -9.81 34.34 -0.95
C PRO A 28 -10.16 32.95 -0.40
N VAL A 29 -9.31 32.45 0.49
CA VAL A 29 -9.58 31.24 1.26
C VAL A 29 -10.82 31.55 2.08
N LYS A 30 -11.91 30.82 1.85
CA LYS A 30 -13.11 30.93 2.67
C LYS A 30 -12.73 30.54 4.10
N ASN A 31 -12.41 31.54 4.92
CA ASN A 31 -12.25 31.37 6.35
C ASN A 31 -13.55 30.75 6.88
N ALA A 32 -13.48 29.52 7.41
CA ALA A 32 -14.63 28.78 7.93
C ALA A 32 -15.30 29.46 9.17
N THR A 33 -14.89 30.68 9.50
CA THR A 33 -15.34 31.47 10.65
C THR A 33 -15.92 32.84 10.26
N ALA A 34 -15.92 33.23 8.99
CA ALA A 34 -16.60 34.45 8.55
C ALA A 34 -18.05 34.15 8.15
N LYS A 35 -19.01 34.75 8.86
CA LYS A 35 -20.43 34.68 8.52
C LYS A 35 -20.65 35.33 7.14
N PRO A 36 -21.40 34.71 6.21
CA PRO A 36 -21.84 35.40 5.02
C PRO A 36 -22.87 36.47 5.42
N THR A 37 -22.56 37.72 5.12
CA THR A 37 -23.54 38.80 5.11
C THR A 37 -24.57 38.53 4.00
N GLU A 38 -25.83 38.54 4.42
CA GLU A 38 -27.04 38.77 3.65
C GLU A 38 -27.41 37.78 2.53
N GLY A 39 -28.17 36.76 2.95
CA GLY A 39 -29.03 35.95 2.12
C GLY A 39 -30.03 35.24 3.01
N LYS A 40 -31.17 35.88 3.29
CA LYS A 40 -32.26 35.39 4.14
C LYS A 40 -32.77 34.03 3.62
N HIS A 41 -32.62 32.95 4.38
CA HIS A 41 -33.63 31.88 4.47
C HIS A 41 -33.51 31.17 5.83
N HIS A 42 -34.65 31.12 6.50
CA HIS A 42 -34.97 30.52 7.78
C HIS A 42 -34.85 28.99 7.72
N ILE A 43 -34.15 28.37 8.67
CA ILE A 43 -34.42 27.04 9.26
C ILE A 43 -33.53 26.98 10.52
N SER A 44 -34.11 27.34 11.67
CA SER A 44 -33.46 27.27 12.97
C SER A 44 -33.59 25.86 13.54
N GLN A 45 -32.66 24.97 13.21
CA GLN A 45 -32.40 23.83 14.08
C GLN A 45 -31.52 24.28 15.24
N GLN A 46 -32.14 24.40 16.41
CA GLN A 46 -31.48 24.67 17.68
C GLN A 46 -30.43 23.58 17.98
N LYS A 47 -29.17 23.83 17.62
CA LYS A 47 -28.04 23.08 18.15
C LYS A 47 -27.82 23.52 19.59
N LYS A 48 -28.23 22.69 20.55
CA LYS A 48 -27.86 22.84 21.97
C LYS A 48 -26.34 22.95 22.07
N LYS A 49 -25.83 24.14 22.41
CA LYS A 49 -24.44 24.35 22.81
C LYS A 49 -24.19 23.46 24.04
N LYS A 50 -23.35 22.44 23.92
CA LYS A 50 -22.87 21.70 25.09
C LYS A 50 -21.89 22.62 25.83
N ASN A 51 -22.16 22.89 27.10
CA ASN A 51 -21.31 23.70 27.97
C ASN A 51 -19.88 23.17 27.96
N LYS A 52 -18.92 24.02 27.57
CA LYS A 52 -17.48 23.73 27.62
C LYS A 52 -16.90 23.94 29.03
N GLU A 53 -17.73 24.38 29.98
CA GLU A 53 -17.32 24.85 31.30
C GLU A 53 -16.92 23.73 32.28
N GLN A 54 -17.22 22.46 31.99
CA GLN A 54 -16.83 21.33 32.86
C GLN A 54 -15.50 20.67 32.47
N ALA A 55 -14.83 21.13 31.42
CA ALA A 55 -13.57 20.52 30.97
C ALA A 55 -12.39 20.76 31.92
N TYR A 56 -12.49 21.71 32.85
CA TYR A 56 -11.39 22.17 33.72
C TYR A 56 -11.42 21.65 35.17
N GLN A 57 -12.43 20.87 35.58
CA GLN A 57 -12.49 20.39 36.98
C GLN A 57 -11.87 19.01 37.21
N ASP A 58 -11.59 18.27 36.13
CA ASP A 58 -10.98 16.94 36.23
C ASP A 58 -9.76 16.92 35.32
N ASP A 59 -8.58 16.92 35.94
CA ASP A 59 -7.26 16.84 35.29
C ASP A 59 -6.96 15.45 34.69
N THR A 60 -7.97 14.58 34.64
CA THR A 60 -7.83 13.27 34.01
C THR A 60 -7.79 13.42 32.49
N PRO A 61 -6.79 12.82 31.81
CA PRO A 61 -6.69 12.86 30.36
C PRO A 61 -7.99 12.41 29.72
N ARG A 62 -8.41 13.08 28.64
CA ARG A 62 -9.66 12.80 27.94
C ARG A 62 -9.84 11.33 27.56
N ALA A 63 -8.75 10.65 27.19
CA ALA A 63 -8.73 9.22 26.89
C ALA A 63 -9.10 8.36 28.10
N PHE A 64 -8.61 8.73 29.29
CA PHE A 64 -8.93 8.03 30.54
C PHE A 64 -10.40 8.20 30.93
N LYS A 65 -10.98 9.41 30.77
CA LYS A 65 -12.43 9.64 30.97
C LYS A 65 -13.27 8.78 30.03
N GLN A 66 -12.85 8.66 28.76
CA GLN A 66 -13.54 7.85 27.77
C GLN A 66 -13.48 6.35 28.13
N LEU A 67 -12.33 5.86 28.61
CA LEU A 67 -12.17 4.49 29.08
C LEU A 67 -13.01 4.21 30.33
N MET A 68 -13.02 5.13 31.31
CA MET A 68 -13.87 5.02 32.50
C MET A 68 -15.36 5.04 32.16
N GLN A 69 -15.80 5.85 31.18
CA GLN A 69 -17.18 5.82 30.69
C GLN A 69 -17.52 4.50 30.01
N LEU A 70 -16.60 3.92 29.24
CA LEU A 70 -16.79 2.61 28.61
C LEU A 70 -16.95 1.51 29.67
N ARG A 71 -16.11 1.49 30.71
CA ARG A 71 -16.25 0.54 31.83
C ARG A 71 -17.56 0.74 32.59
N LYS A 72 -17.96 1.98 32.87
CA LYS A 72 -19.18 2.28 33.65
C LYS A 72 -20.47 1.99 32.89
N THR A 73 -20.51 2.28 31.59
CA THR A 73 -21.76 2.25 30.81
C THR A 73 -21.84 1.07 29.84
N GLY A 74 -20.72 0.37 29.59
CA GLY A 74 -20.58 -0.70 28.60
C GLY A 74 -20.79 -0.22 27.15
N LYS A 75 -21.03 1.08 26.93
CA LYS A 75 -21.48 1.65 25.66
C LYS A 75 -20.43 2.64 25.17
N GLY A 76 -19.95 2.39 23.96
CA GLY A 76 -18.98 3.25 23.29
C GLY A 76 -19.54 4.64 22.97
N TYR A 77 -18.63 5.56 22.61
CA TYR A 77 -19.01 6.89 22.15
C TYR A 77 -19.79 6.77 20.84
N LYS A 78 -21.02 7.30 20.82
CA LYS A 78 -21.90 7.31 19.64
C LYS A 78 -21.27 8.14 18.53
N GLY A 79 -20.77 7.46 17.51
CA GLY A 79 -20.09 8.05 16.36
C GLY A 79 -21.07 8.64 15.35
N LEU A 80 -20.53 9.37 14.37
CA LEU A 80 -21.30 9.96 13.27
C LEU A 80 -21.87 8.90 12.30
N ASP A 81 -21.34 7.67 12.34
CA ASP A 81 -21.72 6.52 11.51
C ASP A 81 -22.69 5.53 12.18
N ASP A 82 -22.98 5.71 13.47
CA ASP A 82 -24.05 4.96 14.14
C ASP A 82 -25.39 5.55 13.67
N GLY A 83 -25.85 5.11 12.49
CA GLY A 83 -27.11 5.53 11.86
C GLY A 83 -28.28 5.62 12.85
N PRO A 84 -29.33 6.40 12.55
CA PRO A 84 -30.30 6.85 13.53
C PRO A 84 -30.85 5.69 14.37
N GLN A 85 -30.35 5.57 15.61
CA GLN A 85 -30.91 4.64 16.56
C GLN A 85 -32.36 5.07 16.77
N LYS A 86 -33.29 4.18 16.39
CA LYS A 86 -34.73 4.37 16.57
C LYS A 86 -34.97 4.81 18.01
N ARG A 87 -35.37 6.06 18.19
CA ARG A 87 -35.96 6.53 19.45
C ARG A 87 -37.24 5.73 19.61
N GLN A 88 -37.20 4.67 20.42
CA GLN A 88 -38.43 4.05 20.89
C GLN A 88 -39.18 5.11 21.67
N ALA A 89 -40.29 5.53 21.07
CA ALA A 89 -41.22 6.44 21.67
C ALA A 89 -41.74 5.83 22.97
N GLN A 90 -41.86 6.72 23.95
CA GLN A 90 -42.67 6.59 25.15
C GLN A 90 -43.89 5.69 24.95
N GLN A 91 -43.86 4.49 25.52
CA GLN A 91 -45.07 3.90 26.07
C GLN A 91 -45.10 4.30 27.55
N LYS A 92 -45.93 5.31 27.84
CA LYS A 92 -46.46 5.55 29.18
C LYS A 92 -47.68 4.65 29.36
N ALA A 93 -47.59 3.72 30.31
CA ALA A 93 -48.63 3.27 31.25
C ALA A 93 -47.99 2.10 32.03
N GLY A 94 -47.56 2.32 33.28
CA GLY A 94 -48.20 1.72 34.47
C GLY A 94 -47.89 0.22 34.54
N ASP A 95 -47.19 -0.36 35.50
CA ASP A 95 -47.30 -0.17 36.95
C ASP A 95 -46.09 -0.85 37.64
N LYS A 96 -45.93 -0.49 38.91
CA LYS A 96 -44.92 -0.85 39.91
C LYS A 96 -44.34 -2.28 39.83
N ARG A 97 -43.05 -2.43 40.17
CA ARG A 97 -42.58 -2.87 41.51
C ARG A 97 -41.05 -3.00 41.59
N LYS A 98 -40.53 -2.51 42.72
CA LYS A 98 -39.21 -2.80 43.30
C LYS A 98 -38.97 -4.31 43.38
N ARG A 99 -37.72 -4.77 43.22
CA ARG A 99 -36.90 -5.35 44.30
C ARG A 99 -35.55 -5.87 43.79
N ASN A 100 -34.52 -5.59 44.59
CA ASN A 100 -33.25 -6.29 44.66
C ASN A 100 -33.46 -7.73 45.16
N GLN A 101 -32.61 -8.65 44.69
CA GLN A 101 -32.13 -9.92 45.29
C GLN A 101 -31.31 -10.58 44.16
N ASP A 102 -29.98 -10.74 44.22
CA ASP A 102 -29.11 -11.47 45.15
C ASP A 102 -29.70 -12.74 45.77
N ASP A 103 -28.97 -13.83 45.50
CA ASP A 103 -29.00 -15.20 46.00
C ASP A 103 -30.22 -16.09 45.68
N GLN A 104 -30.05 -17.01 44.72
CA GLN A 104 -29.84 -18.45 44.97
C GLN A 104 -29.97 -19.28 43.68
N GLU A 105 -29.18 -20.35 43.62
CA GLU A 105 -29.24 -21.48 42.68
C GLU A 105 -30.65 -22.06 42.50
N PRO A 106 -30.86 -22.80 41.39
CA PRO A 106 -31.12 -24.23 41.61
C PRO A 106 -30.45 -25.16 40.60
N GLU A 107 -30.16 -26.37 41.09
CA GLU A 107 -29.61 -27.52 40.38
C GLU A 107 -30.53 -28.16 39.33
N ASP A 108 -29.87 -28.74 38.32
CA ASP A 108 -30.08 -30.03 37.64
C ASP A 108 -31.44 -30.44 37.01
N ARG A 109 -31.36 -30.69 35.68
CA ARG A 109 -31.61 -31.95 34.91
C ARG A 109 -32.23 -31.67 33.51
N PRO A 110 -32.16 -32.57 32.51
CA PRO A 110 -31.04 -32.71 31.57
C PRO A 110 -31.49 -32.64 30.08
N SER A 111 -30.64 -32.15 29.17
CA SER A 111 -30.85 -32.37 27.72
C SER A 111 -29.56 -32.16 26.92
N GLU A 112 -28.97 -33.28 26.51
CA GLU A 112 -28.35 -33.57 25.22
C GLU A 112 -27.32 -32.59 24.61
N GLU A 113 -26.09 -33.11 24.49
CA GLU A 113 -25.06 -32.78 23.49
C GLU A 113 -24.46 -31.37 23.53
N ALA A 114 -23.92 -31.01 24.69
CA ALA A 114 -22.79 -30.09 24.76
C ALA A 114 -21.51 -30.83 24.33
N GLU A 115 -21.20 -30.83 23.03
CA GLU A 115 -19.84 -31.10 22.58
C GLU A 115 -18.89 -30.15 23.32
N SER A 116 -18.00 -30.76 24.09
CA SER A 116 -17.07 -30.13 24.99
C SER A 116 -16.30 -28.98 24.31
N LYS A 117 -16.51 -27.74 24.77
CA LYS A 117 -15.51 -26.68 24.56
C LYS A 117 -14.21 -27.21 25.18
N PRO A 118 -13.13 -27.39 24.39
CA PRO A 118 -11.90 -27.92 24.96
C PRO A 118 -11.40 -26.93 26.00
N GLU A 119 -11.19 -27.38 27.24
CA GLU A 119 -10.55 -26.54 28.26
C GLU A 119 -9.23 -26.01 27.67
N LEU A 120 -9.10 -24.68 27.60
CA LEU A 120 -7.93 -23.98 27.06
C LEU A 120 -6.79 -24.01 28.09
N LYS A 121 -6.38 -25.23 28.44
CA LYS A 121 -5.20 -25.53 29.25
C LYS A 121 -4.16 -26.21 28.36
N ILE A 122 -2.89 -25.85 28.59
CA ILE A 122 -1.75 -26.50 27.95
C ILE A 122 -1.72 -27.95 28.43
N ARG A 123 -1.72 -28.92 27.51
CA ARG A 123 -1.63 -30.34 27.87
C ARG A 123 -0.17 -30.70 28.18
N PRO A 124 0.10 -31.62 29.12
CA PRO A 124 1.47 -32.07 29.37
C PRO A 124 2.06 -32.70 28.09
N GLY A 125 3.21 -32.19 27.64
CA GLY A 125 3.89 -32.66 26.43
C GLY A 125 3.49 -31.98 25.12
N GLU A 126 2.56 -31.03 25.14
CA GLU A 126 2.17 -30.25 23.96
C GLU A 126 3.11 -29.07 23.72
N ARG A 127 3.42 -28.78 22.45
CA ARG A 127 4.16 -27.56 22.08
C ARG A 127 3.25 -26.34 22.12
N LEU A 128 3.81 -25.17 22.46
CA LEU A 128 3.05 -23.90 22.50
C LEU A 128 2.34 -23.59 21.16
N SER A 129 2.87 -24.06 20.03
CA SER A 129 2.25 -23.96 18.71
C SER A 129 0.92 -24.70 18.61
N ASP A 130 0.85 -25.90 19.18
CA ASP A 130 -0.31 -26.79 19.06
C ASP A 130 -1.43 -26.31 19.99
N TYR A 131 -1.04 -25.78 21.16
CA TYR A 131 -1.94 -25.08 22.07
C TYR A 131 -2.54 -23.84 21.41
N ALA A 132 -1.71 -23.01 20.76
CA ALA A 132 -2.19 -21.84 20.02
C ALA A 132 -3.18 -22.22 18.92
N ALA A 133 -2.89 -23.28 18.14
CA ALA A 133 -3.80 -23.76 17.11
C ALA A 133 -5.16 -24.24 17.67
N ARG A 134 -5.18 -24.87 18.86
CA ARG A 134 -6.44 -25.22 19.54
C ARG A 134 -7.19 -24.00 20.03
N VAL A 135 -6.49 -23.02 20.59
CA VAL A 135 -7.08 -21.75 21.01
C VAL A 135 -7.73 -21.05 19.82
N ASP A 136 -7.02 -20.94 18.69
CA ASP A 136 -7.52 -20.29 17.47
C ASP A 136 -8.74 -20.99 16.89
N ARG A 137 -8.80 -22.32 16.95
CA ARG A 137 -9.97 -23.12 16.52
C ARG A 137 -11.16 -22.99 17.48
N ALA A 138 -10.91 -22.85 18.77
CA ALA A 138 -11.93 -22.75 19.81
C ALA A 138 -12.53 -21.34 19.92
N LEU A 139 -11.84 -20.31 19.42
CA LEU A 139 -12.41 -18.98 19.30
C LEU A 139 -13.60 -19.04 18.32
N PRO A 140 -14.80 -18.60 18.73
CA PRO A 140 -15.93 -18.54 17.82
C PRO A 140 -15.61 -17.51 16.73
N VAL A 141 -15.24 -18.00 15.54
CA VAL A 141 -14.98 -17.19 14.33
C VAL A 141 -16.28 -16.59 13.76
N ALA A 142 -17.31 -16.42 14.60
CA ALA A 142 -18.58 -15.76 14.32
C ALA A 142 -18.35 -14.24 14.15
N GLY A 143 -17.72 -13.86 13.04
CA GLY A 143 -17.38 -12.47 12.71
C GLY A 143 -16.28 -12.35 11.66
N LEU A 144 -15.45 -13.39 11.49
CA LEU A 144 -14.46 -13.46 10.41
C LEU A 144 -15.04 -14.31 9.27
N ILE A 145 -15.82 -13.67 8.40
CA ILE A 145 -16.04 -14.19 7.05
C ILE A 145 -14.68 -14.09 6.36
N THR A 146 -13.85 -15.11 6.51
CA THR A 146 -12.67 -15.29 5.67
C THR A 146 -13.17 -15.32 4.23
N LYS A 147 -12.52 -14.54 3.36
CA LYS A 147 -12.96 -14.17 2.00
C LYS A 147 -13.33 -15.33 1.05
N ASN A 148 -13.18 -16.58 1.48
CA ASN A 148 -13.33 -17.78 0.68
C ASN A 148 -14.53 -18.66 1.08
N ASN A 149 -15.21 -18.40 2.20
CA ASN A 149 -16.41 -19.16 2.57
C ASN A 149 -17.67 -18.42 2.17
N LYS A 150 -18.14 -18.65 0.95
CA LYS A 150 -19.54 -18.35 0.56
C LYS A 150 -20.43 -19.32 1.34
N VAL A 151 -20.97 -18.85 2.47
CA VAL A 151 -22.05 -19.58 3.15
C VAL A 151 -23.27 -19.50 2.24
N GLU A 152 -23.65 -20.64 1.67
CA GLU A 152 -24.83 -20.80 0.82
C GLU A 152 -26.07 -20.38 1.63
N GLY A 153 -26.67 -19.25 1.25
CA GLY A 153 -27.81 -18.64 1.96
C GLY A 153 -27.54 -17.25 2.56
N MET A 154 -26.29 -16.83 2.77
CA MET A 154 -26.00 -15.43 3.07
C MET A 154 -26.07 -14.62 1.77
N ARG A 155 -27.18 -13.90 1.57
CA ARG A 155 -27.29 -12.88 0.52
C ARG A 155 -26.03 -12.03 0.54
N GLU A 156 -25.30 -12.04 -0.57
CA GLU A 156 -24.21 -11.10 -0.82
C GLU A 156 -24.67 -9.74 -0.31
N GLN A 157 -23.97 -9.21 0.71
CA GLN A 157 -24.29 -7.91 1.27
C GLN A 157 -24.50 -6.96 0.09
N ARG A 158 -25.68 -6.33 -0.01
CA ARG A 158 -26.06 -5.56 -1.20
C ARG A 158 -25.02 -4.46 -1.40
N LYS A 159 -24.06 -4.73 -2.29
CA LYS A 159 -22.92 -3.85 -2.53
C LYS A 159 -23.42 -2.54 -3.11
N THR A 160 -22.92 -1.43 -2.58
CA THR A 160 -23.26 -0.11 -3.11
C THR A 160 -22.72 0.04 -4.54
N ARG A 161 -23.27 0.98 -5.33
CA ARG A 161 -22.75 1.25 -6.69
C ARG A 161 -21.27 1.64 -6.68
N HIS A 162 -20.82 2.35 -5.64
CA HIS A 162 -19.43 2.75 -5.46
C HIS A 162 -18.53 1.53 -5.20
N GLU A 163 -18.96 0.63 -4.32
CA GLU A 163 -18.23 -0.60 -4.02
C GLU A 163 -18.09 -1.49 -5.26
N LYS A 164 -19.15 -1.60 -6.08
CA LYS A 164 -19.06 -2.30 -7.37
C LYS A 164 -18.05 -1.65 -8.31
N LYS A 165 -17.94 -0.31 -8.32
CA LYS A 165 -16.93 0.41 -9.11
C LYS A 165 -15.51 0.15 -8.60
N LEU A 166 -15.30 0.17 -7.29
CA LEU A 166 -14.01 -0.17 -6.68
C LEU A 166 -13.61 -1.61 -6.97
N GLN A 167 -14.54 -2.56 -6.87
CA GLN A 167 -14.28 -3.96 -7.18
C GLN A 167 -13.94 -4.17 -8.65
N ARG A 168 -14.59 -3.46 -9.58
CA ARG A 168 -14.19 -3.49 -11.01
C ARG A 168 -12.76 -2.98 -11.19
N LEU A 169 -12.40 -1.87 -10.53
CA LEU A 169 -11.04 -1.33 -10.61
C LEU A 169 -10.00 -2.33 -10.05
N VAL A 170 -10.28 -2.93 -8.89
CA VAL A 170 -9.41 -3.95 -8.29
C VAL A 170 -9.31 -5.19 -9.17
N ASN A 171 -10.42 -5.65 -9.77
CA ASN A 171 -10.41 -6.80 -10.65
C ASN A 171 -9.62 -6.53 -11.93
N ASN A 172 -9.76 -5.34 -12.52
CA ASN A 172 -8.96 -4.93 -13.66
C ASN A 172 -7.48 -4.88 -13.30
N TRP A 173 -7.13 -4.32 -12.14
CA TRP A 173 -5.74 -4.29 -11.66
C TRP A 173 -5.16 -5.69 -11.46
N LYS A 174 -5.92 -6.61 -10.85
CA LYS A 174 -5.52 -8.01 -10.69
C LYS A 174 -5.34 -8.73 -12.03
N ALA A 175 -6.20 -8.46 -13.01
CA ALA A 175 -6.07 -9.05 -14.33
C ALA A 175 -4.84 -8.51 -15.09
N GLU A 176 -4.54 -7.21 -14.95
CA GLU A 176 -3.32 -6.62 -15.50
C GLU A 176 -2.05 -7.14 -14.81
N GLU A 177 -2.11 -7.36 -13.49
CA GLU A 177 -1.02 -7.94 -12.72
C GLU A 177 -0.78 -9.41 -13.09
N ALA A 178 -1.85 -10.19 -13.23
CA ALA A 178 -1.77 -11.57 -13.71
C ALA A 178 -1.15 -11.65 -15.12
N ARG A 179 -1.56 -10.77 -16.05
CA ARG A 179 -0.94 -10.71 -17.39
C ARG A 179 0.54 -10.33 -17.36
N ARG A 180 0.96 -9.51 -16.39
CA ARG A 180 2.37 -9.16 -16.23
C ARG A 180 3.17 -10.33 -15.67
N ILE A 181 2.58 -11.08 -14.74
CA ILE A 181 3.20 -12.29 -14.18
C ILE A 181 3.29 -13.36 -15.26
N GLU A 182 2.22 -13.65 -15.99
CA GLU A 182 2.18 -14.62 -17.10
C GLU A 182 3.24 -14.28 -18.16
N LYS A 183 3.34 -13.00 -18.55
CA LYS A 183 4.40 -12.58 -19.47
C LYS A 183 5.81 -12.76 -18.90
N ALA A 184 6.00 -12.49 -17.62
CA ALA A 184 7.30 -12.72 -16.99
C ALA A 184 7.61 -14.22 -16.89
N GLU A 185 6.61 -15.05 -16.57
CA GLU A 185 6.73 -16.51 -16.52
C GLU A 185 7.06 -17.09 -17.91
N GLU A 186 6.38 -16.63 -18.97
CA GLU A 186 6.71 -16.98 -20.36
C GLU A 186 8.14 -16.58 -20.75
N GLU A 187 8.60 -15.39 -20.36
CA GLU A 187 10.00 -14.97 -20.55
C GLU A 187 10.99 -15.83 -19.73
N TRP A 188 10.59 -16.33 -18.56
CA TRP A 188 11.41 -17.23 -17.75
C TRP A 188 11.46 -18.64 -18.35
N ASP A 189 10.35 -19.14 -18.88
CA ASP A 189 10.26 -20.43 -19.56
C ASP A 189 11.10 -20.40 -20.86
N GLU A 190 11.02 -19.33 -21.66
CA GLU A 190 11.87 -19.14 -22.85
C GLU A 190 13.36 -19.12 -22.49
N VAL A 191 13.72 -18.44 -21.39
CA VAL A 191 15.11 -18.42 -20.91
C VAL A 191 15.56 -19.79 -20.39
N GLU A 192 14.67 -20.57 -19.74
CA GLU A 192 14.98 -21.93 -19.32
C GLU A 192 15.17 -22.86 -20.53
N GLU A 193 14.32 -22.74 -21.56
CA GLU A 193 14.48 -23.42 -22.85
C GLU A 193 15.80 -23.04 -23.54
N GLU A 194 16.15 -21.76 -23.59
CA GLU A 194 17.45 -21.30 -24.15
C GLU A 194 18.64 -21.85 -23.35
N ILE A 195 18.53 -21.92 -22.01
CA ILE A 195 19.57 -22.50 -21.17
C ILE A 195 19.70 -24.00 -21.42
N ASP A 196 18.58 -24.71 -21.57
CA ASP A 196 18.57 -26.14 -21.85
C ASP A 196 19.06 -26.45 -23.27
N GLU A 197 18.74 -25.62 -24.27
CA GLU A 197 19.33 -25.69 -25.61
C GLU A 197 20.83 -25.39 -25.60
N GLN A 198 21.27 -24.36 -24.88
CA GLN A 198 22.71 -24.06 -24.72
C GLN A 198 23.43 -25.18 -23.98
N LYS A 199 22.80 -25.79 -22.98
CA LYS A 199 23.33 -26.92 -22.23
C LYS A 199 23.39 -28.18 -23.07
N ALA A 200 22.36 -28.45 -23.89
CA ALA A 200 22.34 -29.54 -24.86
C ALA A 200 23.40 -29.33 -25.94
N MET A 201 23.60 -28.09 -26.42
CA MET A 201 24.68 -27.73 -27.34
C MET A 201 26.06 -27.94 -26.69
N TRP A 202 26.23 -27.54 -25.42
CA TRP A 202 27.45 -27.79 -24.65
C TRP A 202 27.70 -29.29 -24.41
N GLU A 203 26.65 -30.07 -24.17
CA GLU A 203 26.73 -31.52 -23.97
C GLU A 203 27.03 -32.26 -25.28
N ALA A 204 26.48 -31.80 -26.42
CA ALA A 204 26.77 -32.32 -27.75
C ALA A 204 28.19 -31.98 -28.24
N HIS A 205 28.71 -30.80 -27.88
CA HIS A 205 30.08 -30.39 -28.16
C HIS A 205 31.10 -30.82 -27.10
N ALA A 206 30.66 -31.47 -26.02
CA ALA A 206 31.58 -32.03 -25.02
C ALA A 206 32.32 -33.23 -25.64
N PRO A 207 33.66 -33.15 -25.85
CA PRO A 207 34.38 -34.31 -26.33
C PRO A 207 34.29 -35.41 -25.27
N THR A 208 33.78 -36.58 -25.68
CA THR A 208 33.76 -37.83 -24.90
C THR A 208 35.18 -38.38 -24.70
N SER A 209 36.11 -37.55 -24.24
CA SER A 209 37.48 -37.96 -23.91
C SER A 209 38.15 -36.92 -23.04
N ARG A 210 37.95 -37.06 -21.73
CA ARG A 210 39.00 -36.71 -20.77
C ARG A 210 38.79 -37.53 -19.50
N LYS A 211 39.61 -38.58 -19.39
CA LYS A 211 39.85 -39.34 -18.18
C LYS A 211 39.84 -38.39 -16.99
N LYS A 212 38.97 -38.68 -16.02
CA LYS A 212 38.94 -38.07 -14.69
C LYS A 212 40.29 -38.36 -14.04
N ALA A 213 41.28 -37.51 -14.30
CA ALA A 213 42.48 -37.45 -13.48
C ALA A 213 41.98 -37.09 -12.08
N LYS A 214 42.05 -38.05 -11.16
CA LYS A 214 41.96 -37.78 -9.73
C LYS A 214 42.92 -36.63 -9.45
N ARG A 215 42.40 -35.41 -9.31
CA ARG A 215 43.07 -34.39 -8.52
C ARG A 215 43.03 -34.93 -7.11
N LYS A 216 44.12 -35.62 -6.76
CA LYS A 216 44.51 -35.92 -5.39
C LYS A 216 44.21 -34.66 -4.58
N GLY A 217 43.45 -34.81 -3.50
CA GLY A 217 43.05 -33.73 -2.62
C GLY A 217 44.23 -32.81 -2.41
N ASN A 218 44.16 -31.64 -3.03
CA ASN A 218 44.99 -30.56 -2.60
C ASN A 218 44.17 -29.97 -1.45
N ASP A 219 44.43 -30.47 -0.25
CA ASP A 219 44.00 -29.88 1.02
C ASP A 219 44.71 -28.53 1.24
N ASP A 220 44.95 -27.78 0.16
CA ASP A 220 45.27 -26.37 0.23
C ASP A 220 43.98 -25.71 0.68
N ASP A 221 43.90 -25.55 2.01
CA ASP A 221 42.87 -24.77 2.69
C ASP A 221 42.54 -23.56 1.80
N PRO A 222 41.29 -23.41 1.32
CA PRO A 222 40.93 -22.33 0.41
C PRO A 222 41.28 -20.95 0.99
N TRP A 223 41.48 -20.86 2.31
CA TRP A 223 41.89 -19.68 3.04
C TRP A 223 43.40 -19.42 2.98
N ALA A 224 44.24 -20.43 2.74
CA ALA A 224 45.67 -20.28 2.56
C ALA A 224 45.99 -19.50 1.27
N GLU A 225 45.26 -19.74 0.19
CA GLU A 225 45.39 -18.95 -1.04
C GLU A 225 44.94 -17.50 -0.85
N LEU A 226 43.87 -17.27 -0.09
CA LEU A 226 43.38 -15.93 0.25
C LEU A 226 44.40 -15.18 1.12
N LYS A 227 45.05 -15.85 2.08
CA LYS A 227 46.13 -15.28 2.90
C LYS A 227 47.37 -14.94 2.08
N LYS A 228 47.68 -15.70 1.02
CA LYS A 228 48.76 -15.38 0.08
C LYS A 228 48.42 -14.18 -0.81
N LYS A 229 47.14 -14.03 -1.21
CA LYS A 229 46.65 -12.94 -2.07
C LYS A 229 46.38 -11.63 -1.30
N ARG A 230 46.12 -11.69 0.00
CA ARG A 230 45.85 -10.52 0.84
C ARG A 230 47.16 -9.92 1.35
N ASP A 231 47.32 -8.61 1.18
CA ASP A 231 48.45 -7.90 1.79
C ASP A 231 48.43 -8.09 3.31
N LYS A 232 49.59 -8.40 3.89
CA LYS A 232 49.73 -8.57 5.34
C LYS A 232 49.41 -7.23 6.02
N PRO A 233 48.64 -7.22 7.12
CA PRO A 233 48.37 -5.98 7.84
C PRO A 233 49.70 -5.38 8.31
N LYS A 234 49.85 -4.06 8.15
CA LYS A 234 51.02 -3.33 8.67
C LYS A 234 51.09 -3.51 10.19
N GLY A 235 52.30 -3.69 10.71
CA GLY A 235 52.53 -3.89 12.14
C GLY A 235 52.11 -2.67 12.95
N VAL A 236 51.79 -2.87 14.23
CA VAL A 236 51.30 -1.80 15.13
C VAL A 236 52.32 -0.65 15.31
N PHE A 237 53.60 -0.90 15.01
CA PHE A 237 54.70 0.08 15.10
C PHE A 237 55.16 0.63 13.74
N ASP A 238 54.47 0.28 12.63
CA ASP A 238 54.81 0.77 11.30
C ASP A 238 54.20 2.16 11.08
N VAL A 239 55.03 3.20 11.16
CA VAL A 239 54.61 4.59 10.93
C VAL A 239 54.36 4.77 9.43
N ALA A 240 53.09 4.90 9.05
CA ALA A 240 52.70 5.09 7.66
C ALA A 240 53.25 6.42 7.11
N GLN A 241 54.35 6.34 6.36
CA GLN A 241 55.04 7.51 5.79
C GLN A 241 54.24 8.24 4.70
N ALA A 242 53.26 7.57 4.09
CA ALA A 242 52.31 8.16 3.15
C ALA A 242 50.89 7.64 3.43
N PRO A 243 49.85 8.44 3.17
CA PRO A 243 48.47 7.98 3.29
C PRO A 243 48.22 6.80 2.35
N PRO A 244 47.41 5.80 2.77
CA PRO A 244 47.14 4.63 1.96
C PRO A 244 46.43 5.01 0.66
N GLN A 245 46.97 4.55 -0.48
CA GLN A 245 46.35 4.70 -1.80
C GLN A 245 45.73 3.38 -2.24
N PHE A 246 44.63 3.43 -2.99
CA PHE A 246 44.01 2.24 -3.54
C PHE A 246 44.87 1.65 -4.66
N THR A 247 45.27 0.38 -4.53
CA THR A 247 46.04 -0.34 -5.58
C THR A 247 45.22 -0.55 -6.86
N LYS A 248 43.89 -0.59 -6.74
CA LYS A 248 42.95 -0.65 -7.86
C LYS A 248 41.94 0.47 -7.72
N VAL A 249 42.09 1.52 -8.52
CA VAL A 249 41.06 2.55 -8.68
C VAL A 249 39.86 1.89 -9.37
N PRO A 250 38.63 2.00 -8.84
CA PRO A 250 37.47 1.44 -9.50
C PRO A 250 37.37 2.03 -10.91
N LYS A 251 37.30 1.15 -11.90
CA LYS A 251 37.09 1.56 -13.29
C LYS A 251 35.75 2.28 -13.35
N ALA A 252 35.74 3.53 -13.82
CA ALA A 252 34.51 4.25 -14.07
C ALA A 252 33.53 3.35 -14.83
N PHE A 253 32.28 3.28 -14.38
CA PHE A 253 31.24 2.44 -14.97
C PHE A 253 31.20 2.71 -16.48
N LYS A 254 31.71 1.77 -17.26
CA LYS A 254 31.57 1.79 -18.72
C LYS A 254 30.20 1.21 -19.00
N ILE A 255 29.27 2.05 -19.42
CA ILE A 255 27.97 1.62 -19.94
C ILE A 255 28.27 0.78 -21.19
N ARG A 256 28.24 -0.55 -21.03
CA ARG A 256 28.39 -1.49 -22.13
C ARG A 256 26.99 -1.76 -22.68
N ASP A 257 26.89 -1.85 -24.01
CA ASP A 257 25.67 -2.28 -24.72
C ASP A 257 24.48 -1.32 -24.67
N GLY A 258 24.72 0.00 -24.83
CA GLY A 258 23.62 0.93 -25.09
C GLY A 258 22.63 1.13 -23.92
N ALA A 259 22.96 0.63 -22.72
CA ALA A 259 22.25 0.93 -21.46
C ALA A 259 22.38 2.41 -21.02
N GLY A 260 22.75 3.28 -21.95
CA GLY A 260 22.83 4.73 -21.78
C GLY A 260 21.69 5.33 -22.59
N VAL A 261 20.82 6.04 -21.91
CA VAL A 261 19.68 6.70 -22.52
C VAL A 261 20.17 7.77 -23.51
N LYS A 262 19.71 7.68 -24.76
CA LYS A 262 20.07 8.62 -25.85
C LYS A 262 19.38 9.97 -25.70
N VAL A 263 19.75 10.72 -24.67
CA VAL A 263 19.25 12.08 -24.45
C VAL A 263 20.12 13.08 -25.21
N ASP A 264 19.87 13.27 -26.50
CA ASP A 264 20.64 14.22 -27.31
C ASP A 264 20.08 15.64 -27.22
N ASN A 265 20.88 16.56 -26.66
CA ASN A 265 20.62 18.01 -26.63
C ASN A 265 19.26 18.41 -26.00
N VAL A 266 18.69 17.60 -25.11
CA VAL A 266 17.47 17.95 -24.34
C VAL A 266 17.89 18.58 -23.01
N PRO A 267 17.21 19.65 -22.55
CA PRO A 267 17.46 20.19 -21.21
C PRO A 267 17.23 19.12 -20.14
N ASN A 268 18.07 19.13 -19.09
CA ASN A 268 17.95 18.22 -17.96
C ASN A 268 16.76 18.61 -17.07
N VAL A 269 15.55 18.37 -17.55
CA VAL A 269 14.29 18.70 -16.86
C VAL A 269 13.45 17.44 -16.66
N GLY A 270 13.12 17.14 -15.40
CA GLY A 270 12.27 16.00 -15.03
C GLY A 270 12.98 14.64 -15.03
N SER A 271 12.19 13.57 -15.10
CA SER A 271 12.70 12.20 -15.09
C SER A 271 13.36 11.81 -16.41
N LEU A 272 14.29 10.85 -16.35
CA LEU A 272 15.01 10.32 -17.52
C LEU A 272 14.07 9.88 -18.66
N ARG A 273 12.95 9.22 -18.30
CA ARG A 273 11.88 8.86 -19.25
C ARG A 273 11.23 10.06 -19.95
N ARG A 274 11.11 11.20 -19.29
CA ARG A 274 10.61 12.42 -19.95
C ARG A 274 11.66 12.99 -20.90
N GLN A 275 12.93 12.89 -20.55
CA GLN A 275 14.02 13.32 -21.43
C GLN A 275 14.12 12.44 -22.68
N GLU A 276 13.88 11.13 -22.56
CA GLU A 276 13.72 10.19 -23.68
C GLU A 276 12.62 10.64 -24.63
N ILE A 277 11.39 10.82 -24.11
CA ILE A 277 10.25 11.23 -24.93
C ILE A 277 10.52 12.58 -25.61
N LEU A 278 11.15 13.53 -24.92
CA LEU A 278 11.53 14.81 -25.51
C LEU A 278 12.61 14.68 -26.58
N SER A 279 13.56 13.76 -26.41
CA SER A 279 14.59 13.47 -27.41
C SER A 279 13.99 12.86 -28.68
N GLU A 280 13.08 11.89 -28.54
CA GLU A 280 12.37 11.23 -29.64
C GLU A 280 11.52 12.23 -30.43
N THR A 281 10.65 12.96 -29.72
CA THR A 281 9.79 13.98 -30.34
C THR A 281 10.58 15.05 -31.08
N ARG A 282 11.74 15.45 -30.56
CA ARG A 282 12.64 16.37 -31.26
C ARG A 282 13.24 15.74 -32.52
N GLN A 283 13.74 14.50 -32.44
CA GLN A 283 14.31 13.82 -33.60
C GLN A 283 13.26 13.71 -34.72
N ASP A 284 12.02 13.39 -34.38
CA ASP A 284 10.89 13.38 -35.33
C ASP A 284 10.66 14.74 -35.99
N VAL A 285 10.67 15.83 -35.22
CA VAL A 285 10.54 17.19 -35.76
C VAL A 285 11.68 17.54 -36.70
N ILE A 286 12.92 17.22 -36.33
CA ILE A 286 14.11 17.46 -37.16
C ILE A 286 14.01 16.64 -38.46
N ASN A 287 13.59 15.37 -38.38
CA ASN A 287 13.45 14.50 -39.55
C ASN A 287 12.37 15.01 -40.50
N ARG A 288 11.20 15.41 -39.98
CA ARG A 288 10.14 16.03 -40.79
C ARG A 288 10.61 17.32 -41.45
N TYR A 289 11.32 18.18 -40.71
CA TYR A 289 11.88 19.40 -41.26
C TYR A 289 12.93 19.12 -42.35
N ARG A 290 13.81 18.14 -42.14
CA ARG A 290 14.79 17.71 -43.15
C ARG A 290 14.12 17.20 -44.41
N GLN A 291 13.08 16.39 -44.29
CA GLN A 291 12.29 15.91 -45.43
C GLN A 291 11.64 17.08 -46.20
N MET A 292 11.02 18.03 -45.49
CA MET A 292 10.45 19.23 -46.10
C MET A 292 11.49 20.06 -46.86
N MET A 293 12.69 20.24 -46.26
CA MET A 293 13.77 20.99 -46.90
C MET A 293 14.41 20.23 -48.07
N GLN A 294 14.45 18.91 -48.04
CA GLN A 294 14.89 18.07 -49.16
C GLN A 294 13.90 18.15 -50.32
N ALA A 295 12.60 18.02 -50.05
CA ALA A 295 11.56 18.18 -51.07
C ALA A 295 11.65 19.57 -51.73
N LYS A 296 11.78 20.63 -50.93
CA LYS A 296 11.94 22.01 -51.43
C LYS A 296 13.23 22.22 -52.23
N ARG A 297 14.30 21.47 -51.95
CA ARG A 297 15.56 21.52 -52.72
C ARG A 297 15.53 20.69 -53.99
N GLY A 298 14.70 19.65 -54.06
CA GLY A 298 14.53 18.81 -55.26
C GLY A 298 13.54 19.39 -56.27
N GLU A 299 12.75 20.39 -55.87
CA GLU A 299 11.76 21.08 -56.70
C GLU A 299 12.30 22.39 -57.32
N ALA A 300 13.55 22.76 -57.01
CA ALA A 300 14.27 23.89 -57.59
C ALA A 300 15.38 23.40 -58.53
#